data_AF-A0A8T5F3X4-F1
#
_entry.id   AF-A0A8T5F3X4-F1
#
_cell.length_a   1.000
_cell.length_b   1.000
_cell.length_c   1.000
_cell.angle_alpha   90.00
_cell.angle_beta   90.00
_cell.angle_gamma   90.00
#
_symmetry.space_group_name_H-M   'P 1'
#
loop_
_entity.id
_entity.type
_entity.pdbx_description
1 polymer ?
#
loop_
_entity_poly.entity_id
_entity_poly.type
_entity_poly.pdbx_seq_one_letter_code
_entity_poly.pdbx_strand_id
1 'polypeptide(L)' 'SKNLQYANTYEIPYVLFVGQRELEEGKLKLRDMKSGKEEGFSVKEVIKRLK' A
#
# COMPACT_ATOMS: atom_id res chain seq x y z
N SER A 1 -9.66 -6.80 10.64
CA SER A 1 -8.35 -7.29 10.15
C SER A 1 -7.22 -6.71 10.98
N LYS A 2 -6.36 -7.53 11.59
CA LYS A 2 -5.29 -7.10 12.50
C LYS A 2 -4.28 -6.12 11.87
N ASN A 3 -3.97 -6.27 10.58
CA ASN A 3 -2.95 -5.46 9.90
C ASN A 3 -3.38 -3.99 9.71
N LEU A 4 -4.65 -3.76 9.39
CA LEU A 4 -5.23 -2.41 9.29
C LEU A 4 -5.28 -1.75 10.66
N GLN A 5 -5.68 -2.50 11.69
CA GLN A 5 -5.72 -2.00 13.06
C GLN A 5 -4.30 -1.69 13.58
N TYR A 6 -3.31 -2.52 13.26
CA TYR A 6 -1.90 -2.25 13.54
C TYR A 6 -1.44 -0.97 12.84
N ALA A 7 -1.62 -0.86 11.52
CA ALA A 7 -1.26 0.36 10.80
C ALA A 7 -1.94 1.63 11.36
N ASN A 8 -3.20 1.51 11.77
CA ASN A 8 -3.94 2.61 12.39
C ASN A 8 -3.44 2.94 13.81
N THR A 9 -3.09 1.95 14.62
CA THR A 9 -2.48 2.13 15.95
C THR A 9 -1.12 2.83 15.87
N TYR A 10 -0.36 2.57 14.81
CA TYR A 10 0.92 3.24 14.54
C TYR A 10 0.75 4.57 13.78
N GLU A 11 -0.48 5.07 13.64
CA GLU A 11 -0.81 6.30 12.91
C GLU A 11 -0.20 6.37 11.51
N ILE A 12 -0.06 5.22 10.85
CA ILE A 12 0.57 5.15 9.54
C ILE A 12 -0.39 5.72 8.49
N PRO A 13 -0.03 6.80 7.79
CA PRO A 13 -0.93 7.44 6.83
C PRO A 13 -1.17 6.59 5.58
N TYR A 14 -0.24 5.69 5.23
CA TYR A 14 -0.30 4.87 4.03
C TYR A 14 0.08 3.41 4.31
N VAL A 15 -0.71 2.47 3.80
CA VAL A 15 -0.46 1.03 3.89
C VAL A 15 -0.23 0.49 2.50
N LEU A 16 0.94 -0.12 2.26
CA LEU A 16 1.24 -0.79 1.00
C LEU A 16 0.95 -2.29 1.16
N PHE A 17 0.12 -2.84 0.29
CA PHE A 17 -0.15 -4.26 0.19
C PHE A 17 0.79 -4.89 -0.83
N VAL A 18 1.62 -5.81 -0.34
CA VAL A 18 2.58 -6.58 -1.14
C VAL A 18 2.22 -8.06 -1.04
N GLY A 19 1.44 -8.55 -2.00
CA GLY A 19 1.10 -9.96 -2.15
C GLY A 19 1.92 -10.63 -3.24
N GLN A 20 1.89 -11.97 -3.32
CA GLN A 20 2.49 -12.71 -4.43
C GLN A 20 1.89 -12.30 -5.78
N ARG A 21 0.56 -12.17 -5.87
CA ARG A 21 -0.11 -11.69 -7.09
C ARG A 21 0.34 -10.30 -7.50
N GLU A 22 0.42 -9.37 -6.55
CA GLU A 22 0.91 -8.01 -6.77
C GLU A 22 2.37 -7.98 -7.25
N LEU A 23 3.22 -8.87 -6.74
CA LEU A 23 4.59 -9.05 -7.23
C LEU A 23 4.64 -9.65 -8.64
N GLU A 24 3.79 -10.64 -8.94
CA GLU A 24 3.70 -11.28 -10.26
C GLU A 24 3.14 -10.33 -11.33
N GLU A 25 2.14 -9.52 -11.01
CA GLU A 25 1.57 -8.50 -11.91
C GLU A 25 2.41 -7.22 -11.96
N GLY A 26 3.40 -7.07 -11.08
CA GLY A 26 4.19 -5.85 -10.94
C GLY A 26 3.34 -4.64 -10.53
N LYS A 27 2.25 -4.86 -9.80
CA LYS A 27 1.34 -3.81 -9.30
C LYS A 27 1.12 -3.99 -7.81
N LEU A 28 1.27 -2.93 -7.05
CA LEU A 28 1.11 -2.86 -5.61
C LEU A 28 -0.13 -2.02 -5.29
N LYS A 29 -0.88 -2.37 -4.24
CA LYS A 29 -1.99 -1.54 -3.78
C LYS A 29 -1.54 -0.69 -2.61
N LEU A 30 -1.64 0.62 -2.75
CA LEU A 30 -1.45 1.56 -1.67
C LEU A 30 -2.82 1.98 -1.16
N ARG A 31 -3.02 1.87 0.15
CA ARG A 31 -4.24 2.31 0.81
C ARG A 31 -3.91 3.47 1.72
N ASP A 32 -4.55 4.58 1.46
CA ASP A 32 -4.50 5.77 2.30
C ASP A 32 -5.43 5.54 3.50
N MET A 33 -4.87 5.52 4.71
CA MET A 33 -5.62 5.37 5.96
C MET A 33 -6.32 6.66 6.38
N LYS A 34 -5.89 7.83 5.89
CA LYS A 34 -6.51 9.14 6.20
C LYS A 34 -7.80 9.37 5.41
N SER A 35 -7.78 9.06 4.12
CA SER A 35 -8.90 9.24 3.20
C SER A 35 -9.71 7.96 2.98
N GLY A 36 -9.18 6.80 3.36
CA GLY A 36 -9.79 5.50 3.09
C GLY A 36 -9.73 5.07 1.61
N LYS A 37 -8.97 5.80 0.78
CA LYS A 37 -8.82 5.52 -0.66
C LYS A 37 -7.82 4.40 -0.90
N GLU A 38 -8.14 3.54 -1.85
CA GLU A 38 -7.27 2.46 -2.32
C GLU A 38 -6.86 2.76 -3.76
N GLU A 39 -5.56 2.90 -3.99
CA GLU A 39 -4.98 3.17 -5.29
C GLU A 39 -3.99 2.06 -5.66
N GLY A 40 -4.09 1.56 -6.89
CA GLY A 40 -3.16 0.58 -7.44
C GLY A 40 -2.02 1.29 -8.16
N PHE A 41 -0.78 1.08 -7.72
CA PHE A 41 0.41 1.60 -8.35
C PHE A 41 1.23 0.48 -8.96
N SER A 42 1.88 0.71 -10.08
CA SER A 42 2.86 -0.26 -10.58
C SER A 42 4.13 -0.24 -9.71
N VAL A 43 4.86 -1.34 -9.61
CA VAL A 43 6.15 -1.42 -8.91
C VAL A 43 7.09 -0.30 -9.37
N LYS A 44 7.12 -0.02 -10.69
CA LYS A 44 7.89 1.10 -11.26
C LYS A 44 7.48 2.46 -10.71
N GLU A 45 6.20 2.66 -10.45
CA GLU A 45 5.65 3.92 -9.95
C GLU A 45 5.95 4.11 -8.46
N VAL A 46 5.88 3.03 -7.69
CA VAL A 46 6.30 3.01 -6.28
C VAL A 46 7.80 3.32 -6.15
N ILE A 47 8.65 2.70 -6.97
CA ILE A 47 10.10 2.98 -7.00
C ILE A 47 10.37 4.45 -7.36
N LYS A 48 9.61 5.04 -8.29
CA LYS A 48 9.73 6.47 -8.62
C LYS A 48 9.37 7.40 -7.46
N ARG A 49 8.47 6.98 -6.58
CA ARG A 49 7.93 7.79 -5.48
C ARG A 49 8.76 7.70 -4.20
N LEU A 50 9.51 6.61 -4.04
CA LEU A 50 10.44 6.36 -2.94
C LEU A 50 11.84 6.97 -3.16
N LYS A 51 12.10 7.51 -4.35
CA LYS A 51 13.37 8.13 -4.73
C LYS A 51 13.37 9.61 -4.36
#